data_AF-A0A7S3SIC1-F1
#
_entry.id   AF-A0A7S3SIC1-F1
#
_cell.length_a   1.000
_cell.length_b   1.000
_cell.length_c   1.000
_cell.angle_alpha   90.00
_cell.angle_beta   90.00
_cell.angle_gamma   90.00
#
_symmetry.space_group_name_H-M   'P 1'
#
loop_
_entity.id
_entity.type
_entity.pdbx_description
1 polymer ?
#
loop_
_entity_poly.entity_id
_entity_poly.type
_entity_poly.pdbx_seq_one_letter_code
_entity_poly.pdbx_strand_id
1 'polypeptide(L)'
;ARSVCVSVHAGLRNLADAPCMPLSGGEPSPYFEWEYKGLNSASDTGWRPAPLLLEHLRNNHPDLKVLNLDGRGLGDEAAMPLVRALEENTTVTSLRLGRNQMDEALGALAEILKTNDSVTSVDVRQNDMGAGVAASWAALLATNATLTDLNLSSNQIGASAKDLAEALGKNSTLRTLSVEDCGIEDAAAVLLLEALGGSGVEEFRGANNRCLEKATRKRLRAWAKTQQ
;
A
#
# COMPACT_ATOMS: atom_id res chain seq x y z
N ALA A 1 -28.29 1.75 -3.50
CA ALA A 1 -26.95 2.14 -3.96
C ALA A 1 -25.93 1.29 -3.20
N ARG A 2 -25.57 0.13 -3.75
CA ARG A 2 -24.65 -0.81 -3.10
C ARG A 2 -23.24 -0.42 -3.54
N SER A 3 -22.49 0.25 -2.68
CA SER A 3 -21.05 0.44 -2.84
C SER A 3 -20.42 -0.93 -3.05
N VAL A 4 -19.79 -1.19 -4.20
CA VAL A 4 -19.15 -2.49 -4.41
C VAL A 4 -17.85 -2.51 -3.59
N CYS A 5 -17.98 -3.00 -2.36
CA CYS A 5 -16.89 -3.39 -1.51
C CYS A 5 -16.38 -4.75 -2.00
N VAL A 6 -15.21 -4.81 -2.65
CA VAL A 6 -14.58 -6.11 -2.86
C VAL A 6 -13.60 -6.37 -1.73
N SER A 7 -14.11 -6.86 -0.62
CA SER A 7 -13.32 -7.40 0.48
C SER A 7 -13.72 -8.85 0.70
N VAL A 8 -12.76 -9.77 0.63
CA VAL A 8 -12.89 -11.09 1.27
C VAL A 8 -11.82 -11.13 2.34
N HIS A 9 -12.24 -11.01 3.60
CA HIS A 9 -11.36 -11.02 4.77
C HIS A 9 -10.79 -12.42 5.03
N ALA A 10 -9.60 -12.41 5.63
CA ALA A 10 -8.59 -13.45 5.69
C ALA A 10 -8.98 -14.78 6.38
N GLY A 11 -8.26 -15.83 5.95
CA GLY A 11 -7.80 -16.88 6.85
C GLY A 11 -7.76 -18.24 6.17
N LEU A 12 -6.58 -18.70 5.76
CA LEU A 12 -6.19 -20.11 5.79
C LEU A 12 -4.67 -20.22 5.55
N ARG A 13 -3.97 -20.71 6.56
CA ARG A 13 -2.60 -21.20 6.48
C ARG A 13 -2.66 -22.61 5.88
N ASN A 14 -2.40 -22.74 4.58
CA ASN A 14 -1.80 -23.90 3.90
C ASN A 14 -2.16 -23.83 2.41
N LEU A 15 -1.16 -23.51 1.61
CA LEU A 15 -1.18 -23.57 0.15
C LEU A 15 -0.87 -25.02 -0.26
N ALA A 16 -1.89 -25.78 -0.64
CA ALA A 16 -1.74 -26.93 -1.54
C ALA A 16 -3.11 -27.43 -2.08
N ASP A 17 -4.18 -27.43 -1.29
CA ASP A 17 -5.41 -28.13 -1.67
C ASP A 17 -6.71 -27.42 -1.25
N ALA A 18 -7.06 -26.28 -1.85
CA ALA A 18 -8.37 -25.68 -1.63
C ALA A 18 -9.05 -25.28 -2.95
N PRO A 19 -10.06 -26.04 -3.44
CA PRO A 19 -10.88 -25.61 -4.56
C PRO A 19 -11.72 -24.40 -4.16
N CYS A 20 -11.91 -23.49 -5.12
CA CYS A 20 -12.68 -22.26 -5.01
C CYS A 20 -14.03 -22.46 -4.32
N MET A 21 -14.11 -22.06 -3.05
CA MET A 21 -15.37 -21.68 -2.43
C MET A 21 -15.30 -20.22 -2.00
N PRO A 22 -16.35 -19.42 -2.24
CA PRO A 22 -16.50 -18.17 -1.51
C PRO A 22 -16.55 -18.52 -0.03
N LEU A 23 -15.55 -18.11 0.75
CA LEU A 23 -15.45 -18.41 2.19
C LEU A 23 -16.58 -17.78 3.04
N SER A 24 -17.63 -17.25 2.42
CA SER A 24 -18.87 -16.78 3.08
C SER A 24 -20.03 -16.60 2.09
N GLY A 25 -20.45 -17.65 1.37
CA GLY A 25 -21.81 -17.73 0.79
C GLY A 25 -22.35 -16.58 -0.09
N GLY A 26 -21.49 -15.69 -0.58
CA GLY A 26 -21.84 -14.56 -1.43
C GLY A 26 -21.58 -14.83 -2.92
N GLU A 27 -22.27 -14.11 -3.79
CA GLU A 27 -22.05 -14.16 -5.24
C GLU A 27 -20.57 -13.88 -5.59
N PRO A 28 -20.00 -14.58 -6.59
CA PRO A 28 -18.65 -14.31 -7.06
C PRO A 28 -18.55 -12.86 -7.53
N SER A 29 -17.51 -12.15 -7.08
CA SER A 29 -17.27 -10.76 -7.51
C SER A 29 -17.05 -10.72 -9.03
N PRO A 30 -17.78 -9.89 -9.80
CA PRO A 30 -17.61 -9.78 -11.25
C PRO A 30 -16.25 -9.18 -11.64
N TYR A 31 -15.51 -8.63 -10.67
CA TYR A 31 -14.20 -8.02 -10.85
C TYR A 31 -13.03 -9.00 -10.77
N PHE A 32 -13.31 -10.27 -10.46
CA PHE A 32 -12.29 -11.32 -10.32
C PHE A 32 -12.67 -12.52 -11.18
N GLU A 33 -11.87 -12.77 -12.21
CA GLU A 33 -11.91 -14.01 -12.97
C GLU A 33 -10.79 -14.92 -12.45
N TRP A 34 -11.14 -16.15 -12.09
CA TRP A 34 -10.16 -17.23 -11.93
C TRP A 34 -9.85 -17.78 -13.32
N GLU A 35 -8.93 -17.13 -14.04
CA GLU A 35 -8.23 -17.81 -15.12
C GLU A 35 -6.87 -18.24 -14.60
N TYR A 36 -6.79 -19.50 -14.14
CA TYR A 36 -5.50 -20.17 -13.96
C TYR A 36 -4.83 -20.27 -15.34
N LYS A 37 -4.05 -19.24 -15.71
CA LYS A 37 -3.20 -19.18 -16.89
C LYS A 37 -1.74 -19.39 -16.49
N GLY A 38 -1.52 -20.28 -15.52
CA GLY A 38 -0.22 -20.53 -14.94
C GLY A 38 0.76 -21.06 -15.99
N LEU A 39 1.84 -20.31 -16.25
CA LEU A 39 3.02 -20.79 -16.98
C LEU A 39 3.88 -21.66 -16.05
N ASN A 40 3.31 -22.60 -15.30
CA ASN A 40 4.00 -23.63 -14.49
C ASN A 40 5.35 -23.19 -13.88
N SER A 41 5.38 -22.01 -13.26
CA SER A 41 6.56 -21.43 -12.62
C SER A 41 6.32 -21.40 -11.11
N ALA A 42 7.34 -21.72 -10.32
CA ALA A 42 7.24 -21.81 -8.85
C ALA A 42 6.89 -20.47 -8.16
N SER A 43 6.84 -19.36 -8.91
CA SER A 43 6.48 -18.03 -8.42
C SER A 43 5.11 -17.51 -8.91
N ASP A 44 4.38 -18.29 -9.71
CA ASP A 44 3.10 -17.86 -10.30
C ASP A 44 1.92 -18.23 -9.38
N THR A 45 1.29 -17.22 -8.78
CA THR A 45 0.10 -17.42 -7.93
C THR A 45 -1.19 -17.60 -8.73
N GLY A 46 -1.16 -17.34 -10.06
CA GLY A 46 -2.31 -17.43 -10.96
C GLY A 46 -3.38 -16.34 -10.78
N TRP A 47 -3.21 -15.39 -9.85
CA TRP A 47 -4.20 -14.33 -9.62
C TRP A 47 -3.97 -13.14 -10.55
N ARG A 48 -4.90 -12.91 -11.47
CA ARG A 48 -4.89 -11.75 -12.36
C ARG A 48 -6.17 -10.92 -12.20
N PRO A 49 -6.10 -9.58 -12.21
CA PRO A 49 -7.29 -8.73 -12.29
C PRO A 49 -8.11 -9.09 -13.53
N ALA A 50 -9.44 -9.20 -13.39
CA ALA A 50 -10.30 -9.45 -14.54
C ALA A 50 -10.20 -8.29 -15.56
N PRO A 51 -10.30 -8.55 -16.87
CA PRO A 51 -10.35 -7.48 -17.87
C PRO A 51 -11.42 -6.44 -17.59
N LEU A 52 -12.58 -6.86 -17.05
CA LEU A 52 -13.68 -5.98 -16.65
C LEU A 52 -13.27 -4.97 -15.56
N LEU A 53 -12.43 -5.39 -14.60
CA LEU A 53 -11.93 -4.48 -13.57
C LEU A 53 -11.01 -3.41 -14.19
N LEU A 54 -10.13 -3.81 -15.10
CA LEU A 54 -9.25 -2.87 -15.81
C LEU A 54 -10.06 -1.89 -16.65
N GLU A 55 -11.13 -2.35 -17.31
CA GLU A 55 -12.05 -1.50 -18.05
C GLU A 55 -12.77 -0.49 -17.13
N HIS A 56 -13.31 -0.95 -16.00
CA HIS A 56 -14.00 -0.07 -15.05
C HIS A 56 -13.07 0.96 -14.41
N LEU A 57 -11.80 0.62 -14.19
CA LEU A 57 -10.78 1.57 -13.74
C LEU A 57 -10.49 2.62 -14.81
N ARG A 58 -10.26 2.20 -16.06
CA ARG A 58 -10.00 3.13 -17.17
C ARG A 58 -11.19 4.04 -17.49
N ASN A 59 -12.40 3.51 -17.38
CA ASN A 59 -13.64 4.23 -17.69
C ASN A 59 -14.18 5.05 -16.51
N ASN A 60 -13.44 5.16 -15.40
CA ASN A 60 -13.84 5.95 -14.25
C ASN A 60 -15.25 5.56 -13.73
N HIS A 61 -15.46 4.26 -13.50
CA HIS A 61 -16.75 3.77 -13.05
C HIS A 61 -17.16 4.47 -11.73
N PRO A 62 -18.31 5.18 -11.67
CA PRO A 62 -18.63 6.10 -10.58
C PRO A 62 -18.76 5.41 -9.22
N ASP A 63 -19.19 4.14 -9.20
CA ASP A 63 -19.32 3.35 -7.98
C ASP A 63 -17.99 2.76 -7.46
N LEU A 64 -16.93 2.78 -8.27
CA LEU A 64 -15.64 2.19 -7.91
C LEU A 64 -14.81 3.21 -7.11
N LYS A 65 -15.12 3.31 -5.81
CA LYS A 65 -14.43 4.23 -4.88
C LYS A 65 -13.30 3.59 -4.09
N VAL A 66 -13.40 2.29 -3.83
CA VAL A 66 -12.46 1.54 -2.99
C VAL A 66 -12.03 0.28 -3.74
N LEU A 67 -10.74 0.15 -3.99
CA LEU A 67 -10.13 -1.01 -4.60
C LEU A 67 -9.37 -1.78 -3.51
N ASN A 68 -9.85 -2.99 -3.18
CA ASN A 68 -9.20 -3.85 -2.19
C ASN A 68 -8.83 -5.20 -2.82
N LEU A 69 -7.53 -5.39 -3.01
CA LEU A 69 -6.91 -6.59 -3.55
C LEU A 69 -5.89 -7.16 -2.56
N ASP A 70 -6.08 -6.97 -1.26
CA ASP A 70 -5.15 -7.48 -0.25
C ASP A 70 -4.99 -9.01 -0.33
N GLY A 71 -3.76 -9.50 -0.21
CA GLY A 71 -3.46 -10.92 -0.03
C GLY A 71 -3.75 -11.80 -1.25
N ARG A 72 -3.65 -11.23 -2.46
CA ARG A 72 -3.88 -11.96 -3.72
C ARG A 72 -2.60 -12.46 -4.37
N GLY A 73 -1.44 -12.03 -3.87
CA GLY A 73 -0.15 -12.47 -4.42
C GLY A 73 -0.01 -12.12 -5.90
N LEU A 74 -0.50 -10.96 -6.33
CA LEU A 74 -0.51 -10.54 -7.74
C LEU A 74 0.89 -10.63 -8.38
N GLY A 75 1.93 -10.27 -7.63
CA GLY A 75 3.26 -10.05 -8.17
C GLY A 75 3.30 -8.82 -9.08
N ASP A 76 4.50 -8.42 -9.49
CA ASP A 76 4.69 -7.25 -10.34
C ASP A 76 4.04 -7.38 -11.73
N GLU A 77 4.12 -8.58 -12.34
CA GLU A 77 3.58 -8.82 -13.68
C GLU A 77 2.05 -8.64 -13.74
N ALA A 78 1.30 -9.23 -12.80
CA ALA A 78 -0.15 -9.12 -12.80
C ALA A 78 -0.65 -7.78 -12.27
N ALA A 79 0.16 -7.09 -11.45
CA ALA A 79 -0.19 -5.77 -10.91
C ALA A 79 0.10 -4.63 -11.89
N MET A 80 1.05 -4.75 -12.80
CA MET A 80 1.40 -3.66 -13.73
C MET A 80 0.21 -3.17 -14.59
N PRO A 81 -0.64 -4.05 -15.17
CA PRO A 81 -1.84 -3.61 -15.89
C PRO A 81 -2.85 -2.87 -15.00
N LEU A 82 -2.94 -3.26 -13.73
CA LEU A 82 -3.80 -2.60 -12.73
C LEU A 82 -3.28 -1.19 -12.43
N VAL A 83 -1.98 -1.07 -12.17
CA VAL A 83 -1.32 0.21 -11.90
C VAL A 83 -1.49 1.16 -13.08
N ARG A 84 -1.29 0.70 -14.31
CA ARG A 84 -1.54 1.50 -15.52
C ARG A 84 -3.00 1.91 -15.68
N ALA A 85 -3.95 1.08 -15.28
CA ALA A 85 -5.37 1.43 -15.33
C ALA A 85 -5.75 2.54 -14.32
N LEU A 86 -4.92 2.79 -13.31
CA LEU A 86 -5.10 3.87 -12.33
C LEU A 86 -4.55 5.23 -12.79
N GLU A 87 -3.78 5.27 -13.90
CA GLU A 87 -3.09 6.49 -14.37
C GLU A 87 -4.05 7.66 -14.60
N GLU A 88 -5.17 7.42 -15.27
CA GLU A 88 -6.22 8.42 -15.56
C GLU A 88 -7.46 8.23 -14.68
N ASN A 89 -7.36 7.40 -13.62
CA ASN A 89 -8.50 7.11 -12.77
C ASN A 89 -8.74 8.24 -11.75
N THR A 90 -9.96 8.78 -11.75
CA THR A 90 -10.41 9.88 -10.88
C THR A 90 -11.54 9.47 -9.93
N THR A 91 -11.87 8.18 -9.90
CA THR A 91 -13.00 7.66 -9.12
C THR A 91 -12.56 6.94 -7.86
N VAL A 92 -11.45 6.22 -7.92
CA VAL A 92 -10.89 5.48 -6.79
C VAL A 92 -10.24 6.46 -5.82
N THR A 93 -10.65 6.35 -4.57
CA THR A 93 -10.18 7.18 -3.45
C THR A 93 -9.35 6.38 -2.46
N SER A 94 -9.54 5.05 -2.39
CA SER A 94 -8.84 4.17 -1.47
C SER A 94 -8.30 2.93 -2.17
N LEU A 95 -6.99 2.71 -2.04
CA LEU A 95 -6.26 1.55 -2.57
C LEU A 95 -5.78 0.68 -1.40
N ARG A 96 -6.16 -0.60 -1.41
CA ARG A 96 -5.62 -1.63 -0.50
C ARG A 96 -5.01 -2.74 -1.34
N LEU A 97 -3.68 -2.75 -1.42
CA LEU A 97 -2.88 -3.63 -2.25
C LEU A 97 -1.84 -4.37 -1.41
N GLY A 98 -2.06 -4.52 -0.11
CA GLY A 98 -1.12 -5.17 0.80
C GLY A 98 -0.99 -6.67 0.53
N ARG A 99 0.14 -7.29 0.90
CA ARG A 99 0.37 -8.74 0.77
C ARG A 99 0.27 -9.26 -0.67
N ASN A 100 0.82 -8.53 -1.63
CA ASN A 100 0.78 -8.89 -3.05
C ASN A 100 2.15 -9.09 -3.70
N GLN A 101 3.26 -8.91 -2.96
CA GLN A 101 4.63 -9.10 -3.48
C GLN A 101 4.89 -8.22 -4.72
N MET A 102 4.53 -6.95 -4.63
CA MET A 102 4.63 -5.96 -5.70
C MET A 102 5.75 -4.97 -5.39
N ASP A 103 7.00 -5.20 -5.79
CA ASP A 103 8.07 -4.23 -5.56
C ASP A 103 8.08 -3.17 -6.69
N GLU A 104 8.39 -3.60 -7.92
CA GLU A 104 8.50 -2.71 -9.09
C GLU A 104 7.17 -2.01 -9.43
N ALA A 105 6.05 -2.73 -9.32
CA ALA A 105 4.73 -2.19 -9.58
C ALA A 105 4.34 -1.11 -8.56
N LEU A 106 4.83 -1.17 -7.32
CA LEU A 106 4.65 -0.09 -6.35
C LEU A 106 5.50 1.14 -6.66
N GLY A 107 6.66 0.97 -7.30
CA GLY A 107 7.43 2.08 -7.84
C GLY A 107 6.66 2.83 -8.93
N ALA A 108 6.08 2.08 -9.88
CA ALA A 108 5.23 2.66 -10.92
C ALA A 108 3.96 3.33 -10.34
N LEU A 109 3.35 2.70 -9.33
CA LEU A 109 2.20 3.28 -8.64
C LEU A 109 2.56 4.62 -7.97
N ALA A 110 3.74 4.72 -7.34
CA ALA A 110 4.20 5.96 -6.75
C ALA A 110 4.35 7.09 -7.78
N GLU A 111 4.85 6.78 -8.99
CA GLU A 111 4.96 7.79 -10.05
C GLU A 111 3.58 8.29 -10.51
N ILE A 112 2.63 7.38 -10.72
CA ILE A 112 1.26 7.74 -11.12
C ILE A 112 0.56 8.59 -10.04
N LEU A 113 0.72 8.21 -8.77
CA LEU A 113 0.09 8.91 -7.67
C LEU A 113 0.67 10.31 -7.41
N LYS A 114 1.82 10.69 -8.00
CA LYS A 114 2.32 12.08 -7.94
C LYS A 114 1.36 13.07 -8.59
N THR A 115 0.71 12.65 -9.68
CA THR A 115 -0.22 13.48 -10.45
C THR A 115 -1.67 13.13 -10.20
N ASN A 116 -1.96 12.00 -9.54
CA ASN A 116 -3.32 11.61 -9.18
C ASN A 116 -3.84 12.47 -8.02
N ASP A 117 -5.00 13.09 -8.22
CA ASP A 117 -5.65 13.98 -7.25
C ASP A 117 -6.87 13.35 -6.54
N SER A 118 -7.17 12.09 -6.85
CA SER A 118 -8.40 11.43 -6.41
C SER A 118 -8.16 10.43 -5.27
N VAL A 119 -7.00 9.77 -5.26
CA VAL A 119 -6.61 8.82 -4.22
C VAL A 119 -6.17 9.55 -2.96
N THR A 120 -6.87 9.28 -1.85
CA THR A 120 -6.59 9.86 -0.53
C THR A 120 -6.05 8.84 0.48
N SER A 121 -6.28 7.54 0.25
CA SER A 121 -5.87 6.48 1.16
C SER A 121 -5.19 5.32 0.44
N VAL A 122 -4.00 4.94 0.89
CA VAL A 122 -3.19 3.88 0.28
C VAL A 122 -2.60 2.95 1.34
N ASP A 123 -2.93 1.66 1.24
CA ASP A 123 -2.32 0.57 2.01
C ASP A 123 -1.57 -0.38 1.09
N VAL A 124 -0.25 -0.41 1.23
CA VAL A 124 0.68 -1.25 0.46
C VAL A 124 1.59 -2.05 1.38
N ARG A 125 1.10 -2.38 2.58
CA ARG A 125 1.85 -3.16 3.57
C ARG A 125 2.26 -4.53 3.03
N GLN A 126 3.37 -5.08 3.49
CA GLN A 126 3.80 -6.45 3.14
C GLN A 126 3.88 -6.71 1.63
N ASN A 127 4.56 -5.85 0.89
CA ASN A 127 4.79 -6.04 -0.55
C ASN A 127 6.26 -6.22 -0.91
N ASP A 128 7.10 -6.50 0.08
CA ASP A 128 8.55 -6.64 -0.09
C ASP A 128 9.21 -5.38 -0.70
N MET A 129 8.57 -4.22 -0.54
CA MET A 129 9.06 -2.95 -1.09
C MET A 129 10.46 -2.64 -0.57
N GLY A 130 11.42 -2.55 -1.48
CA GLY A 130 12.82 -2.27 -1.15
C GLY A 130 13.10 -0.79 -0.92
N ALA A 131 14.31 -0.49 -0.44
CA ALA A 131 14.79 0.86 -0.18
C ALA A 131 14.72 1.80 -1.41
N GLY A 132 14.94 1.26 -2.62
CA GLY A 132 14.84 2.02 -3.87
C GLY A 132 13.41 2.46 -4.17
N VAL A 133 12.45 1.55 -4.06
CA VAL A 133 11.03 1.88 -4.25
C VAL A 133 10.53 2.79 -3.14
N ALA A 134 10.94 2.57 -1.89
CA ALA A 134 10.59 3.45 -0.77
C ALA A 134 10.99 4.91 -1.00
N ALA A 135 12.10 5.17 -1.70
CA ALA A 135 12.51 6.52 -2.10
C ALA A 135 11.53 7.15 -3.11
N SER A 136 10.96 6.38 -4.03
CA SER A 136 9.90 6.85 -4.93
C SER A 136 8.63 7.23 -4.15
N TRP A 137 8.29 6.50 -3.09
CA TRP A 137 7.17 6.84 -2.19
C TRP A 137 7.44 8.11 -1.38
N ALA A 138 8.69 8.35 -0.97
CA ALA A 138 9.08 9.63 -0.40
C ALA A 138 8.94 10.77 -1.40
N ALA A 139 9.39 10.57 -2.65
CA ALA A 139 9.23 11.56 -3.71
C ALA A 139 7.74 11.86 -3.99
N LEU A 140 6.88 10.84 -3.97
CA LEU A 140 5.43 10.99 -4.02
C LEU A 140 4.91 11.88 -2.90
N LEU A 141 5.29 11.60 -1.65
CA LEU A 141 4.82 12.39 -0.51
C LEU A 141 5.25 13.85 -0.60
N ALA A 142 6.45 14.11 -1.13
CA ALA A 142 6.96 15.47 -1.28
C ALA A 142 6.16 16.32 -2.29
N THR A 143 5.45 15.71 -3.24
CA THR A 143 4.74 16.41 -4.32
C THR A 143 3.22 16.28 -4.25
N ASN A 144 2.72 15.14 -3.81
CA ASN A 144 1.29 14.86 -3.76
C ASN A 144 0.63 15.65 -2.63
N ALA A 145 -0.51 16.26 -2.93
CA ALA A 145 -1.27 17.10 -2.00
C ALA A 145 -2.68 16.57 -1.73
N THR A 146 -2.94 15.29 -1.98
CA THR A 146 -4.27 14.66 -1.86
C THR A 146 -4.26 13.47 -0.91
N LEU A 147 -3.12 12.79 -0.78
CA LEU A 147 -2.95 11.66 0.11
C LEU A 147 -3.01 12.10 1.58
N THR A 148 -3.94 11.51 2.32
CA THR A 148 -4.15 11.72 3.76
C THR A 148 -3.71 10.51 4.58
N ASP A 149 -3.81 9.30 4.02
CA ASP A 149 -3.56 8.06 4.74
C ASP A 149 -2.60 7.15 3.97
N LEU A 150 -1.46 6.83 4.58
CA LEU A 150 -0.44 5.98 3.99
C LEU A 150 0.02 4.87 4.94
N ASN A 151 -0.08 3.63 4.49
CA ASN A 151 0.45 2.47 5.20
C ASN A 151 1.52 1.74 4.36
N LEU A 152 2.77 1.86 4.82
CA LEU A 152 3.96 1.22 4.26
C LEU A 152 4.47 0.05 5.15
N SER A 153 3.70 -0.38 6.15
CA SER A 153 4.17 -1.32 7.17
C SER A 153 4.66 -2.65 6.60
N SER A 154 5.60 -3.29 7.28
CA SER A 154 6.20 -4.58 6.94
C SER A 154 6.77 -4.61 5.52
N ASN A 155 7.48 -3.54 5.15
CA ASN A 155 8.29 -3.43 3.94
C ASN A 155 9.76 -3.20 4.31
N GLN A 156 10.69 -3.18 3.36
CA GLN A 156 12.12 -3.07 3.61
C GLN A 156 12.63 -1.65 3.32
N ILE A 157 12.10 -0.67 4.06
CA ILE A 157 12.42 0.77 3.87
C ILE A 157 13.87 1.07 4.28
N GLY A 158 14.32 0.53 5.41
CA GLY A 158 15.70 0.70 5.88
C GLY A 158 16.11 2.17 6.04
N ALA A 159 17.27 2.53 5.47
CA ALA A 159 17.82 3.88 5.49
C ALA A 159 16.98 4.92 4.71
N SER A 160 16.18 4.51 3.72
CA SER A 160 15.34 5.41 2.91
C SER A 160 14.23 6.09 3.71
N ALA A 161 14.04 5.71 4.98
CA ALA A 161 13.18 6.43 5.91
C ALA A 161 13.64 7.88 6.13
N LYS A 162 14.91 8.21 5.85
CA LYS A 162 15.39 9.61 5.83
C LYS A 162 14.69 10.43 4.73
N ASP A 163 14.46 9.83 3.56
CA ASP A 163 13.83 10.51 2.43
C ASP A 163 12.35 10.73 2.74
N LEU A 164 11.71 9.75 3.41
CA LEU A 164 10.35 9.91 3.95
C LEU A 164 10.30 11.06 4.96
N ALA A 165 11.28 11.21 5.84
CA ALA A 165 11.34 12.31 6.79
C ALA A 165 11.45 13.68 6.08
N GLU A 166 12.32 13.80 5.08
CA GLU A 166 12.44 15.03 4.27
C GLU A 166 11.13 15.36 3.53
N ALA A 167 10.46 14.34 2.99
CA ALA A 167 9.19 14.49 2.29
C ALA A 167 8.06 14.94 3.23
N LEU A 168 8.00 14.38 4.45
CA LEU A 168 7.04 14.78 5.48
C LEU A 168 7.22 16.24 5.91
N GLY A 169 8.44 16.76 5.90
CA GLY A 169 8.69 18.18 6.17
C GLY A 169 8.09 19.12 5.12
N LYS A 170 7.81 18.63 3.91
CA LYS A 170 7.18 19.39 2.81
C LYS A 170 5.69 19.11 2.68
N ASN A 171 5.25 17.93 3.08
CA ASN A 171 3.86 17.49 2.96
C ASN A 171 3.00 18.02 4.12
N SER A 172 1.90 18.69 3.79
CA SER A 172 0.95 19.24 4.77
C SER A 172 -0.40 18.52 4.78
N THR A 173 -0.57 17.48 3.95
CA THR A 173 -1.86 16.83 3.68
C THR A 173 -1.97 15.46 4.36
N LEU A 174 -0.85 14.78 4.55
CA LEU A 174 -0.79 13.49 5.21
C LEU A 174 -1.19 13.65 6.69
N ARG A 175 -2.11 12.80 7.13
CA ARG A 175 -2.67 12.74 8.48
C ARG A 175 -2.30 11.43 9.17
N THR A 176 -2.26 10.34 8.42
CA THR A 176 -1.95 9.01 8.95
C THR A 176 -0.74 8.42 8.24
N LEU A 177 0.30 8.06 8.98
CA LEU A 177 1.46 7.34 8.46
C LEU A 177 1.77 6.08 9.28
N SER A 178 1.83 4.93 8.61
CA SER A 178 2.26 3.67 9.22
C SER A 178 3.51 3.13 8.55
N VAL A 179 4.56 2.94 9.34
CA VAL A 179 5.87 2.38 8.98
C VAL A 179 6.31 1.33 10.02
N GLU A 180 5.35 0.50 10.44
CA GLU A 180 5.64 -0.57 11.39
C GLU A 180 6.47 -1.66 10.73
N ASP A 181 7.43 -2.23 11.46
CA ASP A 181 8.22 -3.37 10.96
C ASP A 181 8.90 -3.09 9.60
N CYS A 182 9.39 -1.86 9.41
CA CYS A 182 9.97 -1.40 8.14
C CYS A 182 11.51 -1.50 8.07
N GLY A 183 12.13 -2.11 9.07
CA GLY A 183 13.59 -2.22 9.17
C GLY A 183 14.31 -0.88 9.32
N ILE A 184 13.62 0.17 9.79
CA ILE A 184 14.17 1.54 9.86
C ILE A 184 15.45 1.58 10.71
N GLU A 185 16.48 2.25 10.18
CA GLU A 185 17.75 2.48 10.87
C GLU A 185 17.66 3.64 11.87
N ASP A 186 18.47 3.60 12.93
CA ASP A 186 18.39 4.60 14.02
C ASP A 186 18.57 6.04 13.55
N ALA A 187 19.53 6.30 12.66
CA ALA A 187 19.76 7.64 12.13
C ALA A 187 18.53 8.18 11.38
N ALA A 188 17.91 7.33 10.55
CA ALA A 188 16.71 7.68 9.81
C ALA A 188 15.48 7.83 10.73
N ALA A 189 15.37 7.02 11.79
CA ALA A 189 14.28 7.13 12.75
C ALA A 189 14.32 8.44 13.56
N VAL A 190 15.51 8.96 13.89
CA VAL A 190 15.64 10.27 14.55
C VAL A 190 15.13 11.37 13.64
N LEU A 191 15.53 11.38 12.37
CA LEU A 191 15.05 12.36 11.38
C LEU A 191 13.53 12.25 11.19
N LEU A 192 13.00 11.03 11.13
CA LEU A 192 11.56 10.80 11.00
C LEU A 192 10.80 11.37 12.21
N LEU A 193 11.31 11.17 13.43
CA LEU A 193 10.72 11.74 14.64
C LEU A 193 10.72 13.27 14.65
N GLU A 194 11.79 13.89 14.16
CA GLU A 194 11.89 15.36 14.03
C GLU A 194 10.91 15.88 12.98
N ALA A 195 10.85 15.26 11.81
CA ALA A 195 9.92 15.63 10.74
C ALA A 195 8.46 15.49 11.17
N LEU A 196 8.12 14.43 11.91
CA LEU A 196 6.78 14.24 12.47
C LEU A 196 6.38 15.35 13.46
N GLY A 197 7.33 15.98 14.14
CA GLY A 197 7.06 17.10 15.05
C GLY A 197 6.64 18.38 14.33
N GLY A 198 7.00 18.53 13.04
CA GLY A 198 6.67 19.69 12.21
C GLY A 198 5.65 19.42 11.11
N SER A 199 5.22 18.17 10.92
CA SER A 199 4.27 17.79 9.87
C SER A 199 2.81 17.88 10.35
N GLY A 200 1.87 17.77 9.40
CA GLY A 200 0.44 17.69 9.69
C GLY A 200 -0.06 16.30 10.09
N VAL A 201 0.84 15.36 10.44
CA VAL A 201 0.48 13.99 10.79
C VAL A 201 -0.18 13.99 12.18
N GLU A 202 -1.34 13.35 12.28
CA GLU A 202 -2.12 13.19 13.51
C GLU A 202 -1.94 11.80 14.10
N GLU A 203 -1.85 10.78 13.24
CA GLU A 203 -1.67 9.39 13.63
C GLU A 203 -0.41 8.80 13.00
N PHE A 204 0.49 8.31 13.85
CA PHE A 204 1.72 7.65 13.42
C PHE A 204 1.90 6.30 14.09
N ARG A 205 2.22 5.28 13.27
CA ARG A 205 2.49 3.92 13.71
C ARG A 205 3.87 3.48 13.24
N GLY A 206 4.85 3.45 14.15
CA GLY A 206 6.23 3.04 13.86
C GLY A 206 6.70 1.85 14.70
N ALA A 207 5.79 0.99 15.16
CA ALA A 207 6.15 -0.13 16.02
C ALA A 207 7.03 -1.17 15.31
N ASN A 208 7.54 -2.13 16.09
CA ASN A 208 8.26 -3.30 15.57
C ASN A 208 9.51 -3.09 14.69
N ASN A 209 10.04 -1.88 14.59
CA ASN A 209 11.36 -1.63 14.00
C ASN A 209 12.48 -2.15 14.94
N ARG A 210 12.91 -3.39 14.71
CA ARG A 210 13.88 -4.12 15.57
C ARG A 210 15.32 -3.65 15.42
N CYS A 211 15.65 -2.99 14.32
CA CYS A 211 16.98 -2.41 14.08
C CYS A 211 17.27 -1.22 15.02
N LEU A 212 16.22 -0.62 15.61
CA LEU A 212 16.36 0.56 16.44
C LEU A 212 16.89 0.26 17.84
N GLU A 213 17.74 1.13 18.36
CA GLU A 213 18.10 1.20 19.76
C GLU A 213 16.84 1.29 20.64
N LYS A 214 16.92 0.72 21.85
CA LYS A 214 15.79 0.63 22.78
C LYS A 214 15.17 2.00 23.09
N ALA A 215 15.99 3.05 23.17
CA ALA A 215 15.53 4.41 23.42
C ALA A 215 14.74 4.98 22.24
N THR A 216 15.29 4.93 21.03
CA THR A 216 14.66 5.40 19.79
C THR A 216 13.36 4.63 19.52
N ARG A 217 13.36 3.31 19.67
CA ARG A 217 12.17 2.46 19.54
C ARG A 217 11.06 2.86 20.51
N LYS A 218 11.42 3.21 21.75
CA LYS A 218 10.45 3.67 22.75
C LYS A 218 9.84 5.02 22.34
N ARG A 219 10.65 5.97 21.87
CA ARG A 219 10.19 7.28 21.35
C ARG A 219 9.25 7.09 20.16
N LEU A 220 9.65 6.29 19.18
CA LEU A 220 8.86 6.00 17.97
C LEU A 220 7.49 5.38 18.28
N ARG A 221 7.43 4.44 19.23
CA ARG A 221 6.17 3.84 19.70
C ARG A 221 5.31 4.79 20.54
N ALA A 222 5.94 5.72 21.26
CA ALA A 222 5.25 6.63 22.17
C ALA A 222 4.84 7.94 21.49
N TRP A 223 5.24 8.18 20.24
CA TRP A 223 4.97 9.44 19.53
C TRP A 223 3.47 9.81 19.58
N ALA A 224 2.58 8.85 19.30
CA ALA A 224 1.12 9.07 19.35
C ALA A 224 0.59 9.46 20.75
N LYS A 225 1.33 9.15 21.81
CA LYS A 225 0.98 9.52 23.20
C LYS A 225 1.61 10.82 23.67
N THR A 226 2.54 11.38 22.91
CA THR A 226 3.35 12.55 23.34
C THR A 226 2.78 13.87 22.81
N GLN A 227 1.82 13.83 21.88
CA GLN A 227 1.14 14.99 21.28
C GLN A 227 -0.16 15.39 22.00
N GLN A 228 -0.44 14.80 23.18
CA GLN A 228 -1.60 15.05 24.04
C GLN A 228 -1.13 15.66 25.36
#